data_AF-A0A9P4I016-F1
#
_entry.id   AF-A0A9P4I016-F1
#
_cell.length_a   1.000
_cell.length_b   1.000
_cell.length_c   1.000
_cell.angle_alpha   90.00
_cell.angle_beta   90.00
_cell.angle_gamma   90.00
#
_symmetry.space_group_name_H-M   'P 1'
#
loop_
_entity.id
_entity.type
_entity.pdbx_description
1 polymer ?
#
loop_
_entity_poly.entity_id
_entity_poly.type
_entity_poly.pdbx_seq_one_letter_code
_entity_poly.pdbx_strand_id
1 'polypeptide(L)'
;MASSTRNLRTAVPKLQRLAYRSNVTSARPYHSYEYSQPDPYPAAESAILSSAIAHVPDHGFTSTSLQLGARDAGYLAASTNLFPRGVFDLIQYHLVIRRLALRDSVQFPEDGMVNGRKLGVGAKVRLLTLERLRANQPIIHRWQEALAIMAQPSYIPASLAELAKLADEIWYLSGDTSVDSSWYTKRGSLSTIYSTTEVFMTQDQSTDFKDTERFLDSRLEDLRTAGMAASGVGEWLNYTGHSVVNVLRSKGMRI
;
A
#
# COMPACT_ATOMS: atom_id res chain seq x y z
N MET A 1 -81.01 -24.34 -31.54
CA MET A 1 -81.03 -24.21 -30.07
C MET A 1 -80.13 -25.30 -29.49
N ALA A 2 -79.15 -24.89 -28.65
CA ALA A 2 -78.51 -25.58 -27.51
C ALA A 2 -78.25 -27.11 -27.59
N SER A 3 -77.15 -27.71 -27.14
CA SER A 3 -75.98 -27.30 -26.36
C SER A 3 -75.10 -28.56 -26.18
N SER A 4 -73.88 -28.37 -25.70
CA SER A 4 -73.14 -29.25 -24.76
C SER A 4 -71.76 -29.72 -25.27
N THR A 5 -70.79 -28.81 -25.15
CA THR A 5 -69.36 -29.14 -25.17
C THR A 5 -68.84 -29.23 -23.73
N ARG A 6 -68.23 -30.38 -23.41
CA ARG A 6 -67.72 -30.82 -22.11
C ARG A 6 -66.50 -29.99 -21.68
N ASN A 7 -66.57 -29.34 -20.53
CA ASN A 7 -65.43 -28.67 -19.89
C ASN A 7 -64.58 -29.69 -19.10
N LEU A 8 -63.33 -29.90 -19.50
CA LEU A 8 -62.31 -30.60 -18.71
C LEU A 8 -61.51 -29.57 -17.90
N ARG A 9 -61.69 -29.58 -16.58
CA ARG A 9 -60.92 -28.77 -15.62
C ARG A 9 -59.57 -29.45 -15.36
N THR A 10 -58.49 -28.88 -15.85
CA THR A 10 -57.11 -29.21 -15.44
C THR A 10 -56.80 -28.60 -14.07
N ALA A 11 -56.47 -29.45 -13.10
CA ALA A 11 -56.05 -29.03 -11.77
C ALA A 11 -54.59 -28.54 -11.80
N VAL A 12 -54.33 -27.34 -11.27
CA VAL A 12 -52.99 -26.76 -11.13
C VAL A 12 -52.42 -27.18 -9.76
N PRO A 13 -51.21 -27.76 -9.68
CA PRO A 13 -50.61 -28.09 -8.40
C PRO A 13 -50.11 -26.83 -7.68
N LYS A 14 -50.46 -26.70 -6.38
CA LYS A 14 -50.00 -25.63 -5.49
C LYS A 14 -48.49 -25.76 -5.25
N LEU A 15 -47.71 -24.83 -5.82
CA LEU A 15 -46.30 -24.66 -5.46
C LEU A 15 -46.19 -24.14 -4.02
N GLN A 16 -45.74 -25.01 -3.11
CA GLN A 16 -45.32 -24.61 -1.78
C GLN A 16 -44.03 -23.79 -1.89
N ARG A 17 -44.12 -22.48 -1.63
CA ARG A 17 -42.95 -21.60 -1.48
C ARG A 17 -42.17 -22.01 -0.23
N LEU A 18 -41.05 -22.70 -0.42
CA LEU A 18 -40.00 -22.82 0.58
C LEU A 18 -39.41 -21.42 0.81
N ALA A 19 -39.80 -20.79 1.93
CA ALA A 19 -39.17 -19.56 2.39
C ALA A 19 -37.77 -19.88 2.92
N TYR A 20 -36.76 -19.76 2.06
CA TYR A 20 -35.36 -19.72 2.49
C TYR A 20 -35.13 -18.41 3.25
N ARG A 21 -35.27 -18.45 4.57
CA ARG A 21 -34.80 -17.36 5.44
C ARG A 21 -33.29 -17.49 5.57
N SER A 22 -32.56 -16.83 4.68
CA SER A 22 -31.15 -16.53 4.90
C SER A 22 -31.05 -15.48 6.01
N ASN A 23 -30.89 -15.92 7.26
CA ASN A 23 -30.37 -15.06 8.33
C ASN A 23 -28.87 -14.86 8.08
N VAL A 24 -28.52 -14.10 7.04
CA VAL A 24 -27.20 -13.50 6.92
C VAL A 24 -27.32 -12.14 7.59
N THR A 25 -26.83 -12.03 8.81
CA THR A 25 -26.43 -10.75 9.38
C THR A 25 -25.30 -10.22 8.51
N SER A 26 -25.66 -9.57 7.39
CA SER A 26 -24.73 -8.79 6.59
C SER A 26 -24.34 -7.62 7.48
N ALA A 27 -23.19 -7.75 8.15
CA ALA A 27 -22.47 -6.60 8.67
C ALA A 27 -22.23 -5.72 7.44
N ARG A 28 -22.97 -4.63 7.31
CA ARG A 28 -22.77 -3.67 6.24
C ARG A 28 -21.50 -2.90 6.61
N PRO A 29 -20.34 -3.14 5.96
CA PRO A 29 -19.18 -2.33 6.23
C PRO A 29 -19.53 -0.87 5.91
N TYR A 30 -19.06 0.06 6.75
CA TYR A 30 -19.25 1.49 6.51
C TYR A 30 -18.60 1.95 5.20
N HIS A 31 -17.60 1.20 4.72
CA HIS A 31 -16.95 1.38 3.44
C HIS A 31 -17.52 0.44 2.38
N SER A 32 -17.95 0.99 1.25
CA SER A 32 -18.27 0.21 0.06
C SER A 32 -16.97 -0.26 -0.58
N TYR A 33 -16.68 -1.56 -0.48
CA TYR A 33 -15.57 -2.20 -1.21
C TYR A 33 -15.84 -2.28 -2.73
N GLU A 34 -17.06 -1.97 -3.17
CA GLU A 34 -17.50 -2.05 -4.57
C GLU A 34 -17.32 -0.71 -5.32
N TYR A 35 -16.77 0.33 -4.68
CA TYR A 35 -16.50 1.59 -5.37
C TYR A 35 -15.15 1.52 -6.10
N SER A 36 -15.20 1.40 -7.43
CA SER A 36 -14.02 1.54 -8.28
C SER A 36 -13.48 2.97 -8.15
N GLN A 37 -12.28 3.12 -7.57
CA GLN A 37 -11.58 4.39 -7.56
C GLN A 37 -11.34 4.84 -9.01
N PRO A 38 -11.56 6.12 -9.33
CA PRO A 38 -11.25 6.63 -10.67
C PRO A 38 -9.75 6.47 -10.95
N ASP A 39 -9.41 6.29 -12.23
CA ASP A 39 -8.00 6.20 -12.62
C ASP A 39 -7.24 7.44 -12.15
N PRO A 40 -6.02 7.27 -11.60
CA PRO A 40 -5.26 8.38 -11.01
C PRO A 40 -4.82 9.44 -12.02
N TYR A 41 -4.84 9.11 -13.33
CA TYR A 41 -4.43 9.98 -14.42
C TYR A 41 -5.42 9.90 -15.58
N PRO A 42 -5.67 11.02 -16.30
CA PRO A 42 -6.39 11.00 -17.56
C PRO A 42 -5.73 10.06 -18.58
N ALA A 43 -6.54 9.48 -19.47
CA ALA A 43 -6.07 8.49 -20.45
C ALA A 43 -4.88 8.98 -21.30
N ALA A 44 -4.91 10.23 -21.77
CA ALA A 44 -3.83 10.81 -22.57
C ALA A 44 -2.53 10.97 -21.77
N GLU A 45 -2.62 11.49 -20.54
CA GLU A 45 -1.46 11.62 -19.64
C GLU A 45 -0.87 10.26 -19.31
N SER A 46 -1.71 9.28 -18.97
CA SER A 46 -1.28 7.92 -18.67
C SER A 46 -0.60 7.26 -19.86
N ALA A 47 -1.11 7.43 -21.09
CA ALA A 47 -0.50 6.88 -22.30
C ALA A 47 0.91 7.46 -22.55
N ILE A 48 1.07 8.78 -22.40
CA ILE A 48 2.37 9.45 -22.58
C ILE A 48 3.35 9.03 -21.48
N LEU A 49 2.93 9.06 -20.22
CA LEU A 49 3.80 8.78 -19.07
C LEU A 49 4.21 7.30 -19.02
N SER A 50 3.28 6.37 -19.29
CA SER A 50 3.62 4.94 -19.37
C SER A 50 4.63 4.66 -20.48
N SER A 51 4.46 5.27 -21.65
CA SER A 51 5.41 5.15 -22.77
C SER A 51 6.77 5.79 -22.41
N ALA A 52 6.77 6.92 -21.72
CA ALA A 52 7.98 7.59 -21.27
C ALA A 52 8.79 6.75 -20.26
N ILE A 53 8.14 5.98 -19.39
CA ILE A 53 8.82 5.07 -18.44
C ILE A 53 9.63 4.00 -19.17
N ALA A 54 9.21 3.54 -20.35
CA ALA A 54 9.96 2.56 -21.14
C ALA A 54 11.33 3.10 -21.60
N HIS A 55 11.47 4.43 -21.71
CA HIS A 55 12.71 5.11 -22.11
C HIS A 55 13.62 5.48 -20.94
N VAL A 56 13.15 5.38 -19.71
CA VAL A 56 13.91 5.74 -18.51
C VAL A 56 15.20 4.92 -18.34
N PRO A 57 15.24 3.60 -18.59
CA PRO A 57 16.49 2.84 -18.48
C PRO A 57 17.64 3.44 -19.32
N ASP A 58 17.34 3.90 -20.53
CA ASP A 58 18.35 4.43 -21.45
C ASP A 58 18.64 5.92 -21.20
N HIS A 59 17.58 6.72 -21.09
CA HIS A 59 17.64 8.19 -21.09
C HIS A 59 17.47 8.84 -19.71
N GLY A 60 17.20 8.05 -18.66
CA GLY A 60 16.97 8.54 -17.30
C GLY A 60 15.64 9.28 -17.14
N PHE A 61 15.48 9.95 -16.01
CA PHE A 61 14.35 10.84 -15.76
C PHE A 61 14.65 12.21 -16.37
N THR A 62 14.41 12.35 -17.68
CA THR A 62 14.74 13.56 -18.45
C THR A 62 13.59 14.00 -19.34
N SER A 63 13.66 15.25 -19.83
CA SER A 63 12.70 15.77 -20.82
C SER A 63 12.71 14.95 -22.11
N THR A 64 13.86 14.36 -22.46
CA THR A 64 14.00 13.47 -23.62
C THR A 64 13.10 12.24 -23.49
N SER A 65 13.11 11.54 -22.35
CA SER A 65 12.23 10.38 -22.09
C SER A 65 10.76 10.74 -22.22
N LEU A 66 10.38 11.94 -21.76
CA LEU A 66 9.01 12.45 -21.85
C LEU A 66 8.59 12.78 -23.29
N GLN A 67 9.48 13.39 -24.08
CA GLN A 67 9.23 13.68 -25.49
C GLN A 67 9.16 12.41 -26.34
N LEU A 68 10.02 11.42 -26.07
CA LEU A 68 9.98 10.11 -26.72
C LEU A 68 8.69 9.36 -26.37
N GLY A 69 8.31 9.31 -25.10
CA GLY A 69 7.04 8.73 -24.67
C GLY A 69 5.83 9.38 -25.30
N ALA A 70 5.84 10.71 -25.49
CA ALA A 70 4.77 11.41 -26.19
C ALA A 70 4.65 10.97 -27.65
N ARG A 71 5.79 10.86 -28.36
CA ARG A 71 5.84 10.41 -29.76
C ARG A 71 5.35 8.96 -29.91
N ASP A 72 5.79 8.08 -29.01
CA ASP A 72 5.41 6.66 -29.03
C ASP A 72 3.92 6.45 -28.73
N ALA A 73 3.35 7.28 -27.86
CA ALA A 73 1.92 7.31 -27.58
C ALA A 73 1.09 7.97 -28.71
N GLY A 74 1.71 8.40 -29.82
CA GLY A 74 1.03 9.02 -30.96
C GLY A 74 0.74 10.51 -30.80
N TYR A 75 1.35 11.17 -29.82
CA TYR A 75 1.21 12.60 -29.56
C TYR A 75 2.41 13.41 -30.06
N LEU A 76 2.24 14.72 -30.15
CA LEU A 76 3.32 15.64 -30.50
C LEU A 76 4.26 15.82 -29.31
N ALA A 77 5.54 16.13 -29.56
CA ALA A 77 6.48 16.46 -28.48
C ALA A 77 6.03 17.69 -27.66
N ALA A 78 5.22 18.59 -28.25
CA ALA A 78 4.62 19.72 -27.53
C ALA A 78 3.58 19.29 -26.47
N SER A 79 3.07 18.06 -26.54
CA SER A 79 2.13 17.52 -25.54
C SER A 79 2.77 17.33 -24.17
N THR A 80 4.10 17.45 -24.03
CA THR A 80 4.75 17.50 -22.72
C THR A 80 4.31 18.71 -21.87
N ASN A 81 3.69 19.72 -22.48
CA ASN A 81 3.08 20.86 -21.78
C ASN A 81 1.91 20.46 -20.87
N LEU A 82 1.36 19.25 -21.02
CA LEU A 82 0.38 18.69 -20.07
C LEU A 82 0.98 18.45 -18.68
N PHE A 83 2.31 18.39 -18.57
CA PHE A 83 3.04 18.09 -17.33
C PHE A 83 3.71 19.37 -16.80
N PRO A 84 3.03 20.18 -15.97
CA PRO A 84 3.55 21.46 -15.53
C PRO A 84 4.79 21.33 -14.63
N ARG A 85 5.01 20.17 -14.01
CA ARG A 85 6.22 19.87 -13.22
C ARG A 85 7.23 19.05 -14.03
N GLY A 86 6.95 18.82 -15.31
CA GLY A 86 7.82 18.17 -16.28
C GLY A 86 8.26 16.77 -15.83
N VAL A 87 9.56 16.58 -15.69
CA VAL A 87 10.16 15.30 -15.28
C VAL A 87 9.63 14.82 -13.92
N PHE A 88 9.29 15.72 -13.00
CA PHE A 88 8.74 15.30 -11.72
C PHE A 88 7.37 14.62 -11.86
N ASP A 89 6.55 15.01 -12.84
CA ASP A 89 5.28 14.32 -13.12
C ASP A 89 5.53 12.86 -13.58
N LEU A 90 6.61 12.62 -14.33
CA LEU A 90 7.05 11.27 -14.71
C LEU A 90 7.48 10.43 -13.49
N ILE A 91 8.23 11.03 -12.56
CA ILE A 91 8.63 10.35 -11.31
C ILE A 91 7.38 10.05 -10.48
N GLN A 92 6.49 11.03 -10.30
CA GLN A 92 5.28 10.85 -9.50
C GLN A 92 4.38 9.78 -10.11
N TYR A 93 4.25 9.73 -11.44
CA TYR A 93 3.53 8.69 -12.14
C TYR A 93 4.10 7.30 -11.84
N HIS A 94 5.42 7.11 -11.92
CA HIS A 94 6.06 5.85 -11.56
C HIS A 94 5.77 5.46 -10.11
N LEU A 95 5.88 6.39 -9.15
CA LEU A 95 5.58 6.13 -7.74
C LEU A 95 4.14 5.66 -7.53
N VAL A 96 3.17 6.35 -8.15
CA VAL A 96 1.74 6.05 -8.03
C VAL A 96 1.42 4.69 -8.63
N ILE A 97 1.84 4.44 -9.88
CA ILE A 97 1.53 3.19 -10.58
C ILE A 97 2.20 2.00 -9.87
N ARG A 98 3.45 2.13 -9.42
CA ARG A 98 4.12 1.06 -8.67
C ARG A 98 3.52 0.80 -7.29
N ARG A 99 2.99 1.81 -6.60
CA ARG A 99 2.20 1.59 -5.38
C ARG A 99 0.92 0.81 -5.71
N LEU A 100 0.13 1.29 -6.68
CA LEU A 100 -1.16 0.68 -7.00
C LEU A 100 -1.01 -0.75 -7.52
N ALA A 101 0.07 -1.03 -8.25
CA ALA A 101 0.38 -2.38 -8.73
C ALA A 101 0.66 -3.39 -7.60
N LEU A 102 0.95 -2.96 -6.36
CA LEU A 102 1.22 -3.87 -5.24
C LEU A 102 0.04 -4.80 -4.94
N ARG A 103 -1.18 -4.28 -5.02
CA ARG A 103 -2.40 -5.06 -4.78
C ARG A 103 -2.53 -6.25 -5.73
N ASP A 104 -2.05 -6.07 -6.96
CA ASP A 104 -2.15 -7.04 -8.04
C ASP A 104 -0.92 -7.96 -8.06
N SER A 105 0.24 -7.45 -7.63
CA SER A 105 1.51 -8.18 -7.60
C SER A 105 1.59 -9.18 -6.45
N VAL A 106 0.97 -8.86 -5.31
CA VAL A 106 1.03 -9.69 -4.10
C VAL A 106 -0.39 -9.94 -3.61
N GLN A 107 -0.84 -11.19 -3.72
CA GLN A 107 -2.11 -11.63 -3.18
C GLN A 107 -1.87 -12.58 -2.01
N PHE A 108 -2.44 -12.23 -0.87
CA PHE A 108 -2.48 -13.12 0.28
C PHE A 108 -3.81 -13.88 0.28
N PRO A 109 -3.80 -15.22 0.45
CA PRO A 109 -5.02 -15.98 0.66
C PRO A 109 -5.87 -15.42 1.79
N GLU A 110 -7.20 -15.46 1.65
CA GLU A 110 -8.14 -14.93 2.65
C GLU A 110 -8.00 -15.63 4.01
N ASP A 111 -7.66 -16.91 4.01
CA ASP A 111 -7.37 -17.70 5.21
C ASP A 111 -5.99 -17.36 5.82
N GLY A 112 -5.19 -16.56 5.12
CA GLY A 112 -3.83 -16.16 5.49
C GLY A 112 -2.82 -17.31 5.45
N MET A 113 -3.19 -18.46 4.88
CA MET A 113 -2.34 -19.65 4.82
C MET A 113 -1.42 -19.59 3.61
N VAL A 114 -0.13 -19.51 3.85
CA VAL A 114 0.90 -19.65 2.82
C VAL A 114 1.74 -20.88 3.19
N ASN A 115 1.84 -21.87 2.30
CA ASN A 115 2.54 -23.13 2.54
C ASN A 115 2.14 -23.83 3.86
N GLY A 116 0.85 -23.79 4.20
CA GLY A 116 0.30 -24.43 5.41
C GLY A 116 0.58 -23.71 6.72
N ARG A 117 1.08 -22.47 6.69
CA ARG A 117 1.27 -21.62 7.88
C ARG A 117 0.55 -20.29 7.72
N LYS A 118 -0.06 -19.80 8.81
CA LYS A 118 -0.65 -18.46 8.85
C LYS A 118 0.47 -17.42 8.85
N LEU A 119 0.51 -16.58 7.82
CA LEU A 119 1.53 -15.54 7.72
C LEU A 119 1.15 -14.36 8.64
N GLY A 120 2.05 -14.01 9.56
CA GLY A 120 1.86 -12.86 10.45
C GLY A 120 1.89 -11.53 9.69
N VAL A 121 1.24 -10.50 10.23
CA VAL A 121 1.16 -9.15 9.61
C VAL A 121 2.57 -8.61 9.29
N GLY A 122 3.53 -8.76 10.21
CA GLY A 122 4.91 -8.30 9.97
C GLY A 122 5.60 -8.99 8.78
N ALA A 123 5.33 -10.28 8.55
CA ALA A 123 5.88 -11.00 7.40
C ALA A 123 5.20 -10.57 6.08
N LYS A 124 3.91 -10.24 6.12
CA LYS A 124 3.20 -9.64 4.97
C LYS A 124 3.77 -8.25 4.63
N VAL A 125 3.99 -7.41 5.64
CA VAL A 125 4.61 -6.07 5.47
C VAL A 125 5.99 -6.18 4.84
N ARG A 126 6.83 -7.10 5.34
CA ARG A 126 8.16 -7.38 4.78
C ARG A 126 8.06 -7.74 3.30
N LEU A 127 7.20 -8.70 2.96
CA LEU A 127 7.04 -9.18 1.59
C LEU A 127 6.58 -8.06 0.66
N LEU A 128 5.53 -7.33 1.03
CA LEU A 128 5.03 -6.19 0.24
C LEU A 128 6.10 -5.10 0.05
N THR A 129 6.87 -4.81 1.09
CA THR A 129 7.94 -3.80 1.05
C THR A 129 9.06 -4.24 0.10
N LEU A 130 9.47 -5.51 0.18
CA LEU A 130 10.49 -6.08 -0.69
C LEU A 130 10.03 -6.10 -2.15
N GLU A 131 8.79 -6.52 -2.42
CA GLU A 131 8.22 -6.51 -3.77
C GLU A 131 8.13 -5.09 -4.34
N ARG A 132 7.77 -4.09 -3.51
CA ARG A 132 7.79 -2.69 -3.95
C ARG A 132 9.19 -2.23 -4.34
N LEU A 133 10.20 -2.57 -3.54
CA LEU A 133 11.60 -2.22 -3.82
C LEU A 133 12.07 -2.88 -5.12
N ARG A 134 11.82 -4.19 -5.27
CA ARG A 134 12.17 -4.97 -6.48
C ARG A 134 11.50 -4.43 -7.74
N ALA A 135 10.33 -3.82 -7.64
CA ALA A 135 9.67 -3.19 -8.78
C ALA A 135 10.49 -2.04 -9.42
N ASN A 136 11.49 -1.48 -8.72
CA ASN A 136 12.42 -0.48 -9.25
C ASN A 136 13.65 -1.11 -9.95
N GLN A 137 13.85 -2.43 -9.90
CA GLN A 137 15.01 -3.12 -10.48
C GLN A 137 15.34 -2.70 -11.94
N PRO A 138 14.36 -2.56 -12.86
CA PRO A 138 14.67 -2.19 -14.25
C PRO A 138 15.25 -0.78 -14.44
N ILE A 139 15.06 0.10 -13.46
CA ILE A 139 15.43 1.52 -13.52
C ILE A 139 16.37 1.93 -12.37
N ILE A 140 16.87 0.97 -11.60
CA ILE A 140 17.61 1.24 -10.35
C ILE A 140 18.88 2.07 -10.60
N HIS A 141 19.54 1.87 -11.75
CA HIS A 141 20.73 2.60 -12.17
C HIS A 141 20.46 4.08 -12.50
N ARG A 142 19.19 4.45 -12.71
CA ARG A 142 18.74 5.84 -12.89
C ARG A 142 17.97 6.38 -11.68
N TRP A 143 17.75 5.55 -10.67
CA TRP A 143 16.89 5.91 -9.54
C TRP A 143 17.51 6.97 -8.63
N GLN A 144 18.85 7.05 -8.56
CA GLN A 144 19.54 8.13 -7.84
C GLN A 144 19.21 9.52 -8.39
N GLU A 145 19.08 9.65 -9.71
CA GLU A 145 18.68 10.90 -10.38
C GLU A 145 17.24 11.30 -9.95
N ALA A 146 16.33 10.32 -9.89
CA ALA A 146 14.96 10.55 -9.41
C ALA A 146 14.92 10.97 -7.94
N LEU A 147 15.69 10.30 -7.07
CA LEU A 147 15.81 10.64 -5.65
C LEU A 147 16.32 12.07 -5.47
N ALA A 148 17.31 12.50 -6.26
CA ALA A 148 17.83 13.86 -6.23
C ALA A 148 16.76 14.90 -6.65
N ILE A 149 15.92 14.59 -7.64
CA ILE A 149 14.80 15.45 -8.03
C ILE A 149 13.75 15.51 -6.91
N MET A 150 13.37 14.38 -6.34
CA MET A 150 12.39 14.32 -5.24
C MET A 150 12.85 15.09 -3.98
N ALA A 151 14.16 15.17 -3.75
CA ALA A 151 14.76 15.90 -2.64
C ALA A 151 14.75 17.43 -2.81
N GLN A 152 14.33 17.97 -3.96
CA GLN A 152 14.21 19.41 -4.14
C GLN A 152 13.07 19.99 -3.27
N PRO A 153 13.23 21.16 -2.64
CA PRO A 153 12.24 21.72 -1.71
C PRO A 153 10.80 21.81 -2.27
N SER A 154 10.66 22.10 -3.57
CA SER A 154 9.36 22.18 -4.24
C SER A 154 8.66 20.82 -4.40
N TYR A 155 9.42 19.72 -4.37
CA TYR A 155 8.94 18.37 -4.64
C TYR A 155 8.90 17.47 -3.39
N ILE A 156 9.59 17.85 -2.31
CA ILE A 156 9.56 17.13 -1.03
C ILE A 156 8.12 16.88 -0.54
N PRO A 157 7.20 17.87 -0.48
CA PRO A 157 5.86 17.63 0.06
C PRO A 157 5.08 16.57 -0.74
N ALA A 158 5.16 16.62 -2.07
CA ALA A 158 4.51 15.66 -2.94
C ALA A 158 5.14 14.26 -2.81
N SER A 159 6.47 14.18 -2.75
CA SER A 159 7.19 12.91 -2.60
C SER A 159 6.90 12.23 -1.26
N LEU A 160 6.87 12.99 -0.16
CA LEU A 160 6.50 12.49 1.17
C LEU A 160 5.02 12.07 1.25
N ALA A 161 4.12 12.79 0.57
CA ALA A 161 2.72 12.40 0.50
C ALA A 161 2.55 11.04 -0.20
N GLU A 162 3.26 10.81 -1.31
CA GLU A 162 3.22 9.51 -1.99
C GLU A 162 3.87 8.38 -1.17
N LEU A 163 4.94 8.67 -0.41
CA LEU A 163 5.56 7.74 0.54
C LEU A 163 4.59 7.37 1.68
N ALA A 164 3.88 8.34 2.24
CA ALA A 164 2.88 8.09 3.28
C ALA A 164 1.73 7.22 2.77
N LYS A 165 1.24 7.47 1.55
CA LYS A 165 0.25 6.62 0.86
C LYS A 165 0.78 5.21 0.61
N LEU A 166 2.06 5.06 0.27
CA LEU A 166 2.68 3.74 0.10
C LEU A 166 2.72 2.96 1.42
N ALA A 167 3.12 3.61 2.52
CA ALA A 167 3.10 2.96 3.83
C ALA A 167 1.68 2.56 4.23
N ASP A 168 0.69 3.42 3.98
CA ASP A 168 -0.73 3.11 4.20
C ASP A 168 -1.20 1.89 3.39
N GLU A 169 -0.89 1.86 2.09
CA GLU A 169 -1.21 0.74 1.19
C GLU A 169 -0.60 -0.57 1.68
N ILE A 170 0.68 -0.58 2.09
CA ILE A 170 1.35 -1.78 2.59
C ILE A 170 0.66 -2.29 3.87
N TRP A 171 0.33 -1.40 4.80
CA TRP A 171 -0.37 -1.80 6.03
C TRP A 171 -1.79 -2.30 5.75
N TYR A 172 -2.49 -1.65 4.82
CA TYR A 172 -3.83 -2.06 4.37
C TYR A 172 -3.79 -3.46 3.73
N LEU A 173 -2.92 -3.70 2.76
CA LEU A 173 -2.75 -5.00 2.08
C LEU A 173 -2.25 -6.10 3.03
N SER A 174 -1.55 -5.73 4.10
CA SER A 174 -1.12 -6.68 5.15
C SER A 174 -2.28 -7.14 6.05
N GLY A 175 -3.43 -6.44 6.02
CA GLY A 175 -4.59 -6.70 6.86
C GLY A 175 -4.44 -6.16 8.29
N ASP A 176 -3.70 -5.06 8.47
CA ASP A 176 -3.59 -4.41 9.78
C ASP A 176 -4.90 -3.72 10.17
N THR A 177 -5.43 -4.06 11.35
CA THR A 177 -6.68 -3.51 11.89
C THR A 177 -6.45 -2.51 13.02
N SER A 178 -5.27 -1.88 13.09
CA SER A 178 -4.93 -1.00 14.22
C SER A 178 -5.60 0.36 14.08
N VAL A 179 -6.29 0.81 15.13
CA VAL A 179 -7.13 2.02 15.10
C VAL A 179 -6.69 3.13 16.08
N ASP A 180 -5.55 2.97 16.76
CA ASP A 180 -5.09 3.88 17.82
C ASP A 180 -3.81 4.68 17.46
N SER A 181 -3.14 5.29 18.45
CA SER A 181 -1.85 6.01 18.30
C SER A 181 -0.75 5.19 17.58
N SER A 182 -0.85 3.86 17.63
CA SER A 182 0.00 2.95 16.86
C SER A 182 -0.09 3.16 15.35
N TRP A 183 -1.19 3.71 14.83
CA TRP A 183 -1.42 3.97 13.40
C TRP A 183 -0.37 4.92 12.81
N TYR A 184 -0.11 6.05 13.48
CA TYR A 184 0.86 7.06 13.04
C TYR A 184 2.29 6.54 13.17
N THR A 185 2.61 5.90 14.29
CA THR A 185 3.94 5.33 14.54
C THR A 185 4.27 4.26 13.51
N LYS A 186 3.32 3.35 13.19
CA LYS A 186 3.50 2.30 12.18
C LYS A 186 3.75 2.85 10.78
N ARG A 187 3.02 3.88 10.36
CA ARG A 187 3.19 4.49 9.04
C ARG A 187 4.46 5.32 8.95
N GLY A 188 4.79 6.07 10.00
CA GLY A 188 6.02 6.85 10.08
C GLY A 188 7.26 5.96 10.08
N SER A 189 7.25 4.89 10.88
CA SER A 189 8.37 3.94 10.93
C SER A 189 8.54 3.20 9.61
N LEU A 190 7.47 2.67 9.02
CA LEU A 190 7.54 1.99 7.73
C LEU A 190 8.01 2.93 6.61
N SER A 191 7.54 4.18 6.58
CA SER A 191 8.00 5.18 5.61
C SER A 191 9.51 5.42 5.73
N THR A 192 10.03 5.50 6.96
CA THR A 192 11.46 5.68 7.24
C THR A 192 12.28 4.45 6.84
N ILE A 193 11.79 3.26 7.15
CA ILE A 193 12.44 2.00 6.76
C ILE A 193 12.48 1.87 5.24
N TYR A 194 11.36 2.14 4.57
CA TYR A 194 11.27 2.08 3.11
C TYR A 194 12.26 3.06 2.46
N SER A 195 12.24 4.35 2.85
CA SER A 195 13.08 5.36 2.20
C SER A 195 14.58 5.11 2.42
N THR A 196 14.98 4.69 3.62
CA THR A 196 16.39 4.35 3.90
C THR A 196 16.84 3.10 3.13
N THR A 197 15.97 2.08 3.03
CA THR A 197 16.25 0.87 2.24
C THR A 197 16.29 1.16 0.74
N GLU A 198 15.42 2.03 0.24
CA GLU A 198 15.41 2.44 -1.17
C GLU A 198 16.71 3.16 -1.56
N VAL A 199 17.21 4.06 -0.71
CA VAL A 199 18.52 4.71 -0.93
C VAL A 199 19.65 3.68 -0.88
N PHE A 200 19.62 2.75 0.08
CA PHE A 200 20.60 1.66 0.17
C PHE A 200 20.64 0.81 -1.11
N MET A 201 19.47 0.44 -1.62
CA MET A 201 19.31 -0.39 -2.83
C MET A 201 20.00 0.21 -4.06
N THR A 202 20.11 1.53 -4.15
CA THR A 202 20.80 2.18 -5.29
C THR A 202 22.31 1.92 -5.34
N GLN A 203 22.90 1.49 -4.23
CA GLN A 203 24.34 1.21 -4.10
C GLN A 203 24.63 -0.29 -3.98
N ASP A 204 23.59 -1.13 -3.92
CA ASP A 204 23.71 -2.57 -3.75
C ASP A 204 24.15 -3.23 -5.07
N GLN A 205 25.30 -3.92 -5.02
CA GLN A 205 25.87 -4.68 -6.14
C GLN A 205 25.78 -6.20 -5.93
N SER A 206 25.10 -6.65 -4.86
CA SER A 206 24.91 -8.06 -4.57
C SER A 206 23.93 -8.70 -5.56
N THR A 207 24.09 -10.01 -5.79
CA THR A 207 23.19 -10.78 -6.65
C THR A 207 21.76 -10.71 -6.12
N ASP A 208 20.80 -10.36 -6.99
CA ASP A 208 19.38 -10.23 -6.68
C ASP A 208 19.05 -9.32 -5.48
N PHE A 209 19.88 -8.31 -5.21
CA PHE A 209 19.71 -7.35 -4.10
C PHE A 209 19.64 -8.01 -2.72
N LYS A 210 20.43 -9.08 -2.50
CA LYS A 210 20.49 -9.78 -1.20
C LYS A 210 20.93 -8.88 -0.05
N ASP A 211 21.80 -7.90 -0.29
CA ASP A 211 22.21 -6.96 0.76
C ASP A 211 21.07 -6.02 1.14
N THR A 212 20.28 -5.57 0.15
CA THR A 212 19.06 -4.78 0.39
C THR A 212 18.04 -5.57 1.20
N GLU A 213 17.82 -6.85 0.87
CA GLU A 213 16.91 -7.71 1.62
C GLU A 213 17.37 -7.88 3.08
N ARG A 214 18.67 -8.11 3.30
CA ARG A 214 19.24 -8.18 4.66
C ARG A 214 19.14 -6.85 5.41
N PHE A 215 19.36 -5.73 4.73
CA PHE A 215 19.23 -4.41 5.32
C PHE A 215 17.78 -4.15 5.76
N LEU A 216 16.81 -4.46 4.91
CA LEU A 216 15.39 -4.36 5.24
C LEU A 216 15.04 -5.20 6.48
N ASP A 217 15.52 -6.45 6.51
CA ASP A 217 15.29 -7.36 7.64
C ASP A 217 15.83 -6.81 8.96
N SER A 218 17.06 -6.28 8.93
CA SER A 218 17.64 -5.63 10.10
C SER A 218 16.80 -4.45 10.57
N ARG A 219 16.32 -3.61 9.65
CA ARG A 219 15.52 -2.41 10.00
C ARG A 219 14.13 -2.77 10.55
N LEU A 220 13.50 -3.81 10.02
CA LEU A 220 12.22 -4.31 10.55
C LEU A 220 12.39 -4.96 11.93
N GLU A 221 13.51 -5.65 12.15
CA GLU A 221 13.85 -6.23 13.45
C GLU A 221 14.18 -5.16 14.51
N ASP A 222 14.88 -4.10 14.12
CA ASP A 222 15.13 -2.93 14.97
C ASP A 222 13.81 -2.29 15.43
N LEU A 223 12.85 -2.14 14.53
CA LEU A 223 11.52 -1.62 14.85
C LEU A 223 10.78 -2.51 15.86
N ARG A 224 10.85 -3.84 15.67
CA ARG A 224 10.23 -4.81 16.58
C ARG A 224 10.84 -4.70 17.97
N THR A 225 12.17 -4.61 18.06
CA THR A 225 12.90 -4.51 19.33
C THR A 225 12.68 -3.18 20.03
N ALA A 226 12.68 -2.06 19.28
CA ALA A 226 12.36 -0.74 19.82
C ALA A 226 10.93 -0.68 20.38
N GLY A 227 9.96 -1.30 19.70
CA GLY A 227 8.59 -1.44 20.21
C GLY A 227 8.51 -2.20 21.54
N MET A 228 9.24 -3.32 21.66
CA MET A 228 9.32 -4.08 22.92
C MET A 228 10.00 -3.28 24.05
N ALA A 229 11.09 -2.57 23.75
CA ALA A 229 11.79 -1.74 24.73
C ALA A 229 10.90 -0.61 25.26
N ALA A 230 10.13 0.04 24.38
CA ALA A 230 9.18 1.08 24.78
C ALA A 230 8.08 0.53 25.69
N SER A 231 7.54 -0.67 25.41
CA SER A 231 6.57 -1.32 26.30
C SER A 231 7.16 -1.67 27.68
N GLY A 232 8.41 -2.15 27.72
CA GLY A 232 9.09 -2.48 28.99
C GLY A 232 9.36 -1.26 29.87
N VAL A 233 9.71 -0.11 29.29
CA VAL A 233 9.88 1.15 30.03
C VAL A 233 8.55 1.65 30.61
N GLY A 234 7.45 1.53 29.85
CA GLY A 234 6.11 1.89 30.33
C GLY A 234 5.65 1.02 31.52
N GLU A 235 5.91 -0.28 31.47
CA GLU A 235 5.59 -1.21 32.56
C GLU A 235 6.45 -0.93 33.80
N TRP A 236 7.76 -0.68 33.63
CA TRP A 236 8.65 -0.27 34.71
C TRP A 236 8.20 1.04 35.39
N LEU A 237 7.85 2.06 34.60
CA LEU A 237 7.35 3.34 35.12
C LEU A 237 6.05 3.17 35.92
N ASN A 238 5.11 2.36 35.42
CA ASN A 238 3.87 2.06 36.14
C ASN A 238 4.14 1.31 37.46
N TYR A 239 5.01 0.31 37.44
CA TYR A 239 5.36 -0.47 38.64
C TYR A 239 6.05 0.39 39.70
N THR A 240 7.04 1.18 39.32
CA THR A 240 7.74 2.10 40.24
C THR A 240 6.81 3.22 40.71
N GLY A 241 5.96 3.76 39.85
CA GLY A 241 4.97 4.78 40.20
C GLY A 241 3.99 4.30 41.28
N HIS A 242 3.42 3.10 41.13
CA HIS A 242 2.54 2.51 42.15
C HIS A 242 3.28 2.18 43.45
N SER A 243 4.52 1.72 43.36
CA SER A 243 5.35 1.44 44.54
C SER A 243 5.67 2.71 45.32
N VAL A 244 6.01 3.81 44.63
CA VAL A 244 6.25 5.12 45.25
C VAL A 244 4.97 5.66 45.89
N VAL A 245 3.83 5.59 45.20
CA VAL A 245 2.54 6.02 45.77
C VAL A 245 2.17 5.20 47.01
N ASN A 246 2.38 3.88 47.00
CA ASN A 246 2.10 3.03 48.16
C ASN A 246 3.03 3.32 49.35
N VAL A 247 4.30 3.61 49.10
CA VAL A 247 5.27 4.01 50.15
C VAL A 247 4.94 5.39 50.72
N LEU A 248 4.47 6.32 49.89
CA LEU A 248 4.02 7.64 50.36
C LEU A 248 2.72 7.53 51.18
N ARG A 249 1.80 6.65 50.77
CA ARG A 249 0.56 6.35 51.51
C ARG A 249 0.84 5.65 52.84
N SER A 250 1.81 4.74 52.89
CA SER A 250 2.18 4.02 54.12
C SER A 250 2.88 4.92 55.15
N LYS A 251 3.44 6.06 54.72
CA LYS A 251 4.05 7.07 55.61
C LYS A 251 3.09 8.17 56.07
N GLY A 252 1.79 8.04 55.80
CA GLY A 252 0.76 8.93 56.36
C GLY A 252 0.67 10.30 55.70
N MET A 253 1.26 10.50 54.53
CA MET A 253 1.00 11.71 53.73
C MET A 253 -0.42 11.60 53.16
N ARG A 254 -1.27 12.59 53.45
CA ARG A 254 -2.56 12.73 52.77
C ARG A 254 -2.27 13.06 51.31
N ILE A 255 -2.48 12.07 50.43
CA ILE A 255 -2.49 12.20 48.97
C ILE A 255 -3.94 12.35 48.55
#